data_AF-A0A1F3TE42-F1
#
_entry.id   AF-A0A1F3TE42-F1
#
_cell.length_a   1.000
_cell.length_b   1.000
_cell.length_c   1.000
_cell.angle_alpha   90.00
_cell.angle_beta   90.00
_cell.angle_gamma   90.00
#
_symmetry.space_group_name_H-M   'P 1'
#
loop_
_entity.id
_entity.type
_entity.pdbx_description
1 polymer ?
#
loop_
_entity_poly.entity_id
_entity_poly.type
_entity_poly.pdbx_seq_one_letter_code
_entity_poly.pdbx_strand_id
1 'polypeptide(L)'
;MKTPSFHLLFIFLLANCTIFAQDNINWDISQLKSAIRSMKNDGIVAAGSESGDELAAKAEEKLTFLKENYAHFDATAYETEIAEFKRIYNEKYAAANEQNGLESEFNTNYDLLFATDLYYEGIQIGQPADAVKAQTFIDDYKARIATFLASEAAELGKNIDKSPAVDRLRDLAYKRQLGFNMNFYTPTGNNAVLTDYYHLQLELAWAQGLRELFGEEEAIEDQLNNIQAGLDFLKSPENAVKIAEKNAYEQKAKAKLFPEAMHNAALLADIRADLQKSAYWKGITIENLRVTNPNWQVSRHPLSGAILYRKVQVQCTTSENGICTLHEFYATEEYNGTSYSKCFLGYHNQREMLCENAAVK
;
A
#
# COMPACT_ATOMS: atom_id res chain seq x y z
N MET A 1 -21.72 61.47 -54.98
CA MET A 1 -21.89 60.03 -55.32
C MET A 1 -22.56 59.34 -54.15
N LYS A 2 -23.59 58.54 -54.43
CA LYS A 2 -24.51 57.93 -53.45
C LYS A 2 -23.80 56.92 -52.54
N THR A 3 -24.16 56.94 -51.26
CA THR A 3 -23.78 56.04 -50.17
C THR A 3 -24.09 54.57 -50.47
N PRO A 4 -23.18 53.63 -50.12
CA PRO A 4 -23.64 52.39 -49.47
C PRO A 4 -22.74 51.91 -48.31
N SER A 5 -21.66 52.62 -47.96
CA SER A 5 -20.62 52.07 -47.07
C SER A 5 -20.97 52.05 -45.58
N PHE A 6 -21.83 52.94 -45.08
CA PHE A 6 -22.12 53.00 -43.64
C PHE A 6 -23.15 51.96 -43.15
N HIS A 7 -24.16 51.61 -43.97
CA HIS A 7 -25.15 50.60 -43.59
C HIS A 7 -24.59 49.17 -43.66
N LEU A 8 -23.75 48.85 -44.64
CA LEU A 8 -23.05 47.57 -44.71
C LEU A 8 -22.08 47.36 -43.55
N LEU A 9 -21.36 48.41 -43.12
CA LEU A 9 -20.47 48.34 -41.97
C LEU A 9 -21.23 48.14 -40.65
N PHE A 10 -22.37 48.79 -40.47
CA PHE A 10 -23.21 48.62 -39.27
C PHE A 10 -23.90 47.25 -39.22
N ILE A 11 -24.33 46.71 -40.37
CA ILE A 11 -24.85 45.35 -40.47
C ILE A 11 -23.75 44.31 -40.22
N PHE A 12 -22.52 44.52 -40.72
CA PHE A 12 -21.38 43.65 -40.43
C PHE A 12 -20.91 43.72 -38.97
N LEU A 13 -20.96 44.89 -38.33
CA LEU A 13 -20.65 45.04 -36.90
C LEU A 13 -21.74 44.40 -36.02
N LEU A 14 -23.02 44.59 -36.35
CA LEU A 14 -24.12 43.92 -35.65
C LEU A 14 -24.08 42.40 -35.87
N ALA A 15 -23.81 41.92 -37.08
CA ALA A 15 -23.69 40.50 -37.38
C ALA A 15 -22.47 39.84 -36.70
N ASN A 16 -21.33 40.54 -36.61
CA ASN A 16 -20.18 40.03 -35.87
C ASN A 16 -20.43 40.05 -34.35
N CYS A 17 -21.07 41.09 -33.81
CA CYS A 17 -21.45 41.12 -32.40
C CYS A 17 -22.47 40.02 -32.03
N THR A 18 -23.42 39.70 -32.91
CA THR A 18 -24.36 38.60 -32.67
C THR A 18 -23.70 37.23 -32.81
N ILE A 19 -22.74 37.04 -33.73
CA ILE A 19 -21.97 35.80 -33.85
C ILE A 19 -21.08 35.58 -32.61
N PHE A 20 -20.37 36.61 -32.13
CA PHE A 20 -19.56 36.50 -30.90
C PHE A 20 -20.42 36.29 -29.64
N ALA A 21 -21.61 36.90 -29.56
CA ALA A 21 -22.57 36.64 -28.49
C ALA A 21 -23.15 35.21 -28.57
N GLN A 22 -23.38 34.69 -29.77
CA GLN A 22 -23.89 33.34 -30.00
C GLN A 22 -22.84 32.26 -29.70
N ASP A 23 -21.57 32.50 -29.99
CA ASP A 23 -20.48 31.58 -29.65
C ASP A 23 -20.23 31.54 -28.14
N ASN A 24 -20.34 32.68 -27.46
CA ASN A 24 -20.22 32.76 -25.99
C ASN A 24 -21.38 32.03 -25.28
N ILE A 25 -22.64 32.25 -25.69
CA ILE A 25 -23.78 31.55 -25.09
C ILE A 25 -23.71 30.03 -25.35
N ASN A 26 -23.26 29.61 -26.54
CA ASN A 26 -23.10 28.19 -26.86
C ASN A 26 -22.02 27.53 -26.00
N TRP A 27 -20.92 28.23 -25.75
CA TRP A 27 -19.87 27.78 -24.84
C TRP A 27 -20.38 27.67 -23.40
N ASP A 28 -21.09 28.68 -22.90
CA ASP A 28 -21.67 28.68 -21.55
C ASP A 28 -22.73 27.58 -21.37
N ILE A 29 -23.58 27.34 -22.38
CA ILE A 29 -24.54 26.23 -22.40
C ILE A 29 -23.82 24.88 -22.41
N SER A 30 -22.70 24.76 -23.13
CA SER A 30 -21.88 23.53 -23.12
C SER A 30 -21.31 23.25 -21.73
N GLN A 31 -20.89 24.29 -21.00
CA GLN A 31 -20.42 24.15 -19.62
C GLN A 31 -21.54 23.69 -18.68
N LEU A 32 -22.75 24.27 -18.79
CA LEU A 32 -23.92 23.83 -18.02
C LEU A 32 -24.28 22.37 -18.32
N LYS A 33 -24.29 21.96 -19.59
CA LYS A 33 -24.54 20.56 -19.99
C LYS A 33 -23.46 19.61 -19.46
N SER A 34 -22.21 20.06 -19.38
CA SER A 34 -21.13 19.28 -18.79
C SER A 34 -21.35 19.07 -17.29
N ALA A 35 -21.71 20.13 -16.56
CA ALA A 35 -22.01 20.06 -15.12
C ALA A 35 -23.18 19.09 -14.84
N ILE A 36 -24.27 19.19 -15.62
CA ILE A 36 -25.43 18.28 -15.49
C ILE A 36 -25.06 16.83 -15.85
N ARG A 37 -24.16 16.62 -16.81
CA ARG A 37 -23.68 15.27 -17.15
C ARG A 37 -22.82 14.69 -16.02
N SER A 38 -21.95 15.48 -15.41
CA SER A 38 -21.19 15.07 -14.22
C SER A 38 -22.10 14.75 -13.05
N MET A 39 -23.16 15.54 -12.80
CA MET A 39 -24.19 15.18 -11.82
C MET A 39 -24.78 13.79 -12.09
N LYS A 40 -25.19 13.50 -13.34
CA LYS A 40 -25.81 12.22 -13.72
C LYS A 40 -24.85 11.02 -13.65
N ASN A 41 -23.56 11.22 -13.92
CA ASN A 41 -22.57 10.15 -13.99
C ASN A 41 -21.84 9.92 -12.65
N ASP A 42 -21.49 10.98 -11.94
CA ASP A 42 -20.60 10.94 -10.77
C ASP A 42 -21.38 10.98 -9.45
N GLY A 43 -22.56 11.64 -9.44
CA GLY A 43 -23.41 11.83 -8.25
C GLY A 43 -24.12 10.57 -7.74
N ILE A 44 -23.94 9.42 -8.39
CA ILE A 44 -24.48 8.13 -7.93
C ILE A 44 -23.37 7.20 -7.39
N VAL A 45 -22.07 7.48 -7.61
CA VAL A 45 -21.00 6.49 -7.34
C VAL A 45 -19.72 7.03 -6.67
N ALA A 46 -19.43 8.34 -6.60
CA ALA A 46 -18.08 8.76 -6.22
C ALA A 46 -17.88 9.05 -4.72
N ALA A 47 -17.36 8.06 -3.98
CA ALA A 47 -16.42 8.36 -2.91
C ALA A 47 -15.15 8.97 -3.54
N GLY A 48 -15.01 10.31 -3.54
CA GLY A 48 -13.67 10.91 -3.63
C GLY A 48 -13.40 12.13 -4.53
N SER A 49 -14.35 12.98 -4.92
CA SER A 49 -13.91 14.35 -5.32
C SER A 49 -14.90 15.49 -5.13
N GLU A 50 -16.20 15.33 -5.37
CA GLU A 50 -17.22 16.39 -5.13
C GLU A 50 -18.54 15.75 -4.71
N SER A 51 -19.21 16.32 -3.72
CA SER A 51 -20.53 15.86 -3.27
C SER A 51 -21.62 16.19 -4.28
N GLY A 52 -22.73 15.46 -4.27
CA GLY A 52 -23.88 15.78 -5.14
C GLY A 52 -24.44 17.18 -4.89
N ASP A 53 -24.34 17.68 -3.65
CA ASP A 53 -24.73 19.05 -3.30
C ASP A 53 -23.81 20.10 -3.96
N GLU A 54 -22.49 19.87 -3.97
CA GLU A 54 -21.53 20.74 -4.64
C GLU A 54 -21.73 20.75 -6.16
N LEU A 55 -21.99 19.59 -6.76
CA LEU A 55 -22.28 19.47 -8.20
C LEU A 55 -23.58 20.20 -8.57
N ALA A 56 -24.63 20.05 -7.76
CA ALA A 56 -25.90 20.73 -7.97
C ALA A 56 -25.76 22.26 -7.80
N ALA A 57 -24.99 22.72 -6.80
CA ALA A 57 -24.73 24.13 -6.58
C ALA A 57 -23.99 24.78 -7.76
N LYS A 58 -22.99 24.10 -8.34
CA LYS A 58 -22.28 24.58 -9.54
C LYS A 58 -23.21 24.69 -10.75
N ALA A 59 -24.10 23.72 -10.94
CA ALA A 59 -25.09 23.77 -12.02
C ALA A 59 -26.09 24.93 -11.82
N GLU A 60 -26.53 25.19 -10.59
CA GLU A 60 -27.41 26.31 -10.25
C GLU A 60 -26.73 27.68 -10.41
N GLU A 61 -25.47 27.81 -10.00
CA GLU A 61 -24.67 29.02 -10.19
C GLU A 61 -24.55 29.34 -11.69
N LYS A 62 -24.21 28.33 -12.50
CA LYS A 62 -24.07 28.51 -13.95
C LYS A 62 -25.41 28.80 -14.63
N LEU A 63 -26.49 28.19 -14.16
CA LEU A 63 -27.84 28.46 -14.64
C LEU A 63 -28.30 29.89 -14.31
N THR A 64 -27.99 30.36 -13.10
CA THR A 64 -28.26 31.74 -12.66
C THR A 64 -27.51 32.74 -13.53
N PHE A 65 -26.21 32.50 -13.76
CA PHE A 65 -25.41 33.32 -14.68
C PHE A 65 -26.04 33.40 -16.08
N LEU A 66 -26.53 32.29 -16.63
CA LEU A 66 -27.16 32.27 -17.94
C LEU A 66 -28.46 33.09 -17.98
N LYS A 67 -29.29 33.00 -16.93
CA LYS A 67 -30.55 33.77 -16.83
C LYS A 67 -30.30 35.27 -16.72
N GLU A 68 -29.26 35.68 -16.01
CA GLU A 68 -28.91 37.09 -15.81
C GLU A 68 -28.28 37.73 -17.06
N ASN A 69 -27.48 36.97 -17.81
CA ASN A 69 -26.70 37.50 -18.94
C ASN A 69 -27.37 37.29 -20.31
N TYR A 70 -28.38 36.41 -20.42
CA TYR A 70 -29.04 36.10 -21.69
C TYR A 70 -30.57 36.09 -21.56
N ALA A 71 -31.20 37.24 -21.85
CA ALA A 71 -32.64 37.48 -21.67
C ALA A 71 -33.59 36.53 -22.45
N HIS A 72 -33.09 35.79 -23.44
CA HIS A 72 -33.85 34.84 -24.25
C HIS A 72 -33.48 33.36 -23.97
N PHE A 73 -32.68 33.10 -22.95
CA PHE A 73 -32.32 31.75 -22.56
C PHE A 73 -33.49 31.07 -21.83
N ASP A 74 -34.05 30.02 -22.44
CA ASP A 74 -35.07 29.17 -21.81
C ASP A 74 -34.40 28.19 -20.84
N ALA A 75 -34.52 28.48 -19.55
CA ALA A 75 -33.91 27.73 -18.47
C ALA A 75 -34.75 26.52 -18.00
N THR A 76 -36.02 26.41 -18.41
CA THR A 76 -37.01 25.53 -17.75
C THR A 76 -36.62 24.05 -17.80
N ALA A 77 -36.06 23.58 -18.92
CA ALA A 77 -35.58 22.20 -19.04
C ALA A 77 -34.42 21.90 -18.06
N TYR A 78 -33.50 22.84 -17.88
CA TYR A 78 -32.35 22.68 -16.99
C TYR A 78 -32.72 22.80 -15.51
N GLU A 79 -33.66 23.69 -15.18
CA GLU A 79 -34.24 23.80 -13.83
C GLU A 79 -34.89 22.47 -13.41
N THR A 80 -35.63 21.84 -14.33
CA THR A 80 -36.27 20.55 -14.10
C THR A 80 -35.25 19.44 -13.87
N GLU A 81 -34.19 19.38 -14.70
CA GLU A 81 -33.14 18.37 -14.56
C GLU A 81 -32.34 18.50 -13.26
N ILE A 82 -32.02 19.72 -12.82
CA ILE A 82 -31.33 19.97 -11.54
C ILE A 82 -32.22 19.58 -10.35
N ALA A 83 -33.51 19.95 -10.39
CA ALA A 83 -34.46 19.63 -9.33
C ALA A 83 -34.69 18.10 -9.20
N GLU A 84 -34.83 17.40 -10.32
CA GLU A 84 -34.98 15.94 -10.32
C GLU A 84 -33.73 15.24 -9.79
N PHE A 85 -32.53 15.72 -10.16
CA PHE A 85 -31.28 15.21 -9.61
C PHE A 85 -31.22 15.40 -8.09
N LYS A 86 -31.50 16.60 -7.57
CA LYS A 86 -31.51 16.87 -6.12
C LYS A 86 -32.48 15.95 -5.38
N ARG A 87 -33.67 15.71 -5.93
CA ARG A 87 -34.65 14.78 -5.34
C ARG A 87 -34.09 13.35 -5.26
N ILE A 88 -33.59 12.82 -6.38
CA ILE A 88 -33.03 11.45 -6.44
C ILE A 88 -31.79 11.32 -5.55
N TYR A 89 -30.92 12.34 -5.55
CA TYR A 89 -29.74 12.38 -4.71
C TYR A 89 -30.12 12.38 -3.24
N ASN A 90 -31.05 13.22 -2.80
CA ASN A 90 -31.49 13.25 -1.40
C ASN A 90 -32.17 11.95 -0.96
N GLU A 91 -32.99 11.33 -1.82
CA GLU A 91 -33.61 10.03 -1.55
C GLU A 91 -32.56 8.92 -1.39
N LYS A 92 -31.54 8.89 -2.27
CA LYS A 92 -30.44 7.92 -2.20
C LYS A 92 -29.46 8.21 -1.07
N TYR A 93 -29.17 9.48 -0.79
CA TYR A 93 -28.27 9.91 0.26
C TYR A 93 -28.89 9.71 1.64
N ALA A 94 -30.20 9.91 1.80
CA ALA A 94 -30.90 9.55 3.03
C ALA A 94 -30.84 8.03 3.30
N ALA A 95 -31.10 7.20 2.28
CA ALA A 95 -30.96 5.75 2.40
C ALA A 95 -29.51 5.32 2.67
N ALA A 96 -28.54 5.98 2.01
CA ALA A 96 -27.13 5.74 2.23
C ALA A 96 -26.67 6.21 3.61
N ASN A 97 -27.17 7.32 4.16
CA ASN A 97 -26.81 7.79 5.50
C ASN A 97 -27.45 6.97 6.62
N GLU A 98 -28.63 6.40 6.41
CA GLU A 98 -29.21 5.45 7.35
C GLU A 98 -28.38 4.15 7.41
N GLN A 99 -27.86 3.71 6.25
CA GLN A 99 -26.95 2.57 6.15
C GLN A 99 -25.50 2.90 6.60
N ASN A 100 -24.99 4.08 6.25
CA ASN A 100 -23.63 4.56 6.55
C ASN A 100 -23.50 5.11 7.97
N GLY A 101 -24.59 5.56 8.61
CA GLY A 101 -24.59 5.92 10.03
C GLY A 101 -24.35 4.70 10.90
N LEU A 102 -25.03 3.59 10.58
CA LEU A 102 -24.77 2.28 11.17
C LEU A 102 -23.35 1.79 10.82
N GLU A 103 -22.88 1.93 9.58
CA GLU A 103 -21.49 1.56 9.22
C GLU A 103 -20.43 2.46 9.85
N SER A 104 -20.70 3.76 10.08
CA SER A 104 -19.73 4.71 10.64
C SER A 104 -19.59 4.52 12.14
N GLU A 105 -20.68 4.34 12.89
CA GLU A 105 -20.62 3.97 14.31
C GLU A 105 -19.99 2.58 14.49
N PHE A 106 -20.31 1.64 13.60
CA PHE A 106 -19.67 0.33 13.55
C PHE A 106 -18.16 0.47 13.27
N ASN A 107 -17.74 1.13 12.18
CA ASN A 107 -16.34 1.30 11.80
C ASN A 107 -15.53 2.08 12.85
N THR A 108 -16.11 3.05 13.55
CA THR A 108 -15.37 3.83 14.58
C THR A 108 -15.11 2.98 15.82
N ASN A 109 -16.07 2.17 16.27
CA ASN A 109 -15.88 1.21 17.35
C ASN A 109 -14.94 0.07 16.92
N TYR A 110 -14.97 -0.28 15.63
CA TYR A 110 -14.09 -1.28 15.03
C TYR A 110 -12.65 -0.79 14.89
N ASP A 111 -12.40 0.42 14.40
CA ASP A 111 -11.04 0.99 14.29
C ASP A 111 -10.37 1.11 15.67
N LEU A 112 -11.15 1.35 16.74
CA LEU A 112 -10.70 1.32 18.13
C LEU A 112 -10.33 -0.10 18.63
N LEU A 113 -10.98 -1.15 18.10
CA LEU A 113 -10.63 -2.55 18.36
C LEU A 113 -9.50 -3.04 17.44
N PHE A 114 -9.31 -2.42 16.29
CA PHE A 114 -8.28 -2.76 15.29
C PHE A 114 -6.99 -1.97 15.43
N ALA A 115 -6.89 -1.11 16.45
CA ALA A 115 -5.63 -0.64 17.02
C ALA A 115 -4.85 -1.80 17.72
N THR A 116 -4.80 -2.98 17.09
CA THR A 116 -4.07 -4.19 17.52
C THR A 116 -2.55 -4.05 17.39
N ASP A 117 -2.10 -2.92 16.88
CA ASP A 117 -0.70 -2.69 16.62
C ASP A 117 -0.11 -1.84 17.74
N LEU A 118 0.61 -2.53 18.63
CA LEU A 118 1.30 -2.00 19.81
C LEU A 118 2.17 -0.77 19.46
N TYR A 119 2.58 -0.66 18.19
CA TYR A 119 3.29 0.49 17.64
C TYR A 119 2.48 1.79 17.64
N TYR A 120 1.19 1.76 17.30
CA TYR A 120 0.33 2.95 17.26
C TYR A 120 0.00 3.48 18.66
N GLU A 121 0.02 2.61 19.66
CA GLU A 121 -0.16 2.93 21.08
C GLU A 121 1.16 3.38 21.75
N GLY A 122 2.24 3.53 20.98
CA GLY A 122 3.53 4.00 21.46
C GLY A 122 4.25 3.02 22.38
N ILE A 123 3.84 1.74 22.40
CA ILE A 123 4.51 0.70 23.18
C ILE A 123 5.73 0.22 22.38
N GLN A 124 6.90 0.78 22.71
CA GLN A 124 8.16 0.33 22.15
C GLN A 124 8.60 -0.97 22.85
N ILE A 125 8.31 -2.11 22.23
CA ILE A 125 8.63 -3.41 22.83
C ILE A 125 10.11 -3.68 22.65
N GLY A 126 10.85 -3.89 23.75
CA GLY A 126 12.30 -4.07 23.72
C GLY A 126 13.02 -3.94 25.06
N GLN A 127 12.39 -3.32 26.05
CA GLN A 127 12.89 -3.27 27.44
C GLN A 127 11.96 -4.07 28.37
N PRO A 128 12.47 -4.67 29.46
CA PRO A 128 11.63 -5.42 30.41
C PRO A 128 10.45 -4.62 30.99
N ALA A 129 10.60 -3.30 31.14
CA ALA A 129 9.52 -2.43 31.61
C ALA A 129 8.35 -2.34 30.61
N ASP A 130 8.62 -2.50 29.31
CA ASP A 130 7.61 -2.45 28.26
C ASP A 130 6.88 -3.80 28.08
N ALA A 131 7.49 -4.91 28.50
CA ALA A 131 6.82 -6.20 28.59
C ALA A 131 5.64 -6.17 29.58
N VAL A 132 5.80 -5.48 30.71
CA VAL A 132 4.72 -5.27 31.69
C VAL A 132 3.60 -4.41 31.08
N LYS A 133 3.96 -3.32 30.39
CA LYS A 133 2.98 -2.46 29.70
C LYS A 133 2.24 -3.21 28.59
N ALA A 134 2.94 -4.04 27.82
CA ALA A 134 2.35 -4.87 26.78
C ALA A 134 1.33 -5.85 27.37
N GLN A 135 1.65 -6.47 28.52
CA GLN A 135 0.70 -7.35 29.21
C GLN A 135 -0.54 -6.58 29.71
N THR A 136 -0.36 -5.42 30.34
CA THR A 136 -1.48 -4.57 30.75
C THR A 136 -2.34 -4.16 29.55
N PHE A 137 -1.71 -3.78 28.43
CA PHE A 137 -2.44 -3.45 27.21
C PHE A 137 -3.23 -4.63 26.65
N ILE A 138 -2.66 -5.83 26.68
CA ILE A 138 -3.37 -7.06 26.26
C ILE A 138 -4.57 -7.34 27.17
N ASP A 139 -4.43 -7.15 28.47
CA ASP A 139 -5.51 -7.36 29.43
C ASP A 139 -6.62 -6.31 29.26
N ASP A 140 -6.25 -5.03 29.05
CA ASP A 140 -7.18 -3.95 28.70
C ASP A 140 -7.87 -4.22 27.35
N TYR A 141 -7.13 -4.73 26.37
CA TYR A 141 -7.67 -5.11 25.07
C TYR A 141 -8.68 -6.25 25.17
N LYS A 142 -8.36 -7.30 25.94
CA LYS A 142 -9.31 -8.38 26.25
C LYS A 142 -10.59 -7.84 26.90
N ALA A 143 -10.46 -6.91 27.85
CA ALA A 143 -11.62 -6.30 28.52
C ALA A 143 -12.48 -5.45 27.56
N ARG A 144 -11.84 -4.71 26.64
CA ARG A 144 -12.53 -3.94 25.59
C ARG A 144 -13.26 -4.86 24.61
N ILE A 145 -12.62 -5.93 24.14
CA ILE A 145 -13.27 -6.95 23.29
C ILE A 145 -14.48 -7.53 24.02
N ALA A 146 -14.31 -7.99 25.26
CA ALA A 146 -15.41 -8.60 26.02
C ALA A 146 -16.60 -7.63 26.20
N THR A 147 -16.32 -6.34 26.43
CA THR A 147 -17.34 -5.30 26.58
C THR A 147 -18.06 -5.04 25.25
N PHE A 148 -17.30 -4.92 24.15
CA PHE A 148 -17.86 -4.75 22.80
C PHE A 148 -18.73 -5.95 22.40
N LEU A 149 -18.24 -7.17 22.59
CA LEU A 149 -19.01 -8.37 22.26
C LEU A 149 -20.25 -8.52 23.14
N ALA A 150 -20.18 -8.13 24.41
CA ALA A 150 -21.35 -8.10 25.28
C ALA A 150 -22.39 -7.06 24.83
N SER A 151 -21.98 -5.88 24.35
CA SER A 151 -22.91 -4.90 23.77
C SER A 151 -23.52 -5.39 22.47
N GLU A 152 -22.73 -5.96 21.57
CA GLU A 152 -23.20 -6.53 20.31
C GLU A 152 -24.17 -7.70 20.55
N ALA A 153 -23.84 -8.63 21.47
CA ALA A 153 -24.73 -9.73 21.82
C ALA A 153 -26.05 -9.24 22.44
N ALA A 154 -26.02 -8.15 23.22
CA ALA A 154 -27.20 -7.54 23.82
C ALA A 154 -28.08 -6.83 22.77
N GLU A 155 -27.49 -6.15 21.79
CA GLU A 155 -28.21 -5.47 20.71
C GLU A 155 -28.77 -6.44 19.67
N LEU A 156 -28.01 -7.49 19.31
CA LEU A 156 -28.38 -8.41 18.25
C LEU A 156 -29.35 -9.51 18.68
N GLY A 157 -29.46 -9.79 19.99
CA GLY A 157 -30.41 -10.76 20.56
C GLY A 157 -30.36 -12.14 19.88
N LYS A 158 -31.51 -12.82 19.74
CA LYS A 158 -31.63 -14.16 19.11
C LYS A 158 -31.41 -14.19 17.59
N ASN A 159 -31.00 -13.09 16.95
CA ASN A 159 -30.85 -12.96 15.50
C ASN A 159 -29.41 -12.62 15.06
N ILE A 160 -28.41 -13.00 15.85
CA ILE A 160 -26.98 -12.86 15.52
C ILE A 160 -26.68 -13.27 14.07
N ASP A 161 -27.26 -14.38 13.59
CA ASP A 161 -27.04 -14.90 12.23
C ASP A 161 -27.60 -14.04 11.08
N LYS A 162 -28.29 -12.93 11.36
CA LYS A 162 -28.90 -12.06 10.33
C LYS A 162 -28.33 -10.65 10.33
N SER A 163 -27.35 -10.36 11.17
CA SER A 163 -26.76 -9.04 11.26
C SER A 163 -25.67 -8.86 10.18
N PRO A 164 -25.74 -7.81 9.34
CA PRO A 164 -24.65 -7.46 8.44
C PRO A 164 -23.30 -7.22 9.16
N ALA A 165 -23.34 -6.80 10.43
CA ALA A 165 -22.16 -6.69 11.28
C ALA A 165 -21.52 -8.07 11.56
N VAL A 166 -22.34 -9.08 11.81
CA VAL A 166 -21.92 -10.47 12.05
C VAL A 166 -21.33 -11.10 10.80
N ASP A 167 -21.93 -10.89 9.64
CA ASP A 167 -21.36 -11.40 8.37
C ASP A 167 -20.01 -10.76 8.05
N ARG A 168 -19.81 -9.47 8.39
CA ARG A 168 -18.50 -8.81 8.27
C ARG A 168 -17.49 -9.34 9.27
N LEU A 169 -17.89 -9.61 10.51
CA LEU A 169 -17.05 -10.25 11.52
C LEU A 169 -16.56 -11.63 11.05
N ARG A 170 -17.47 -12.44 10.48
CA ARG A 170 -17.16 -13.74 9.86
C ARG A 170 -16.21 -13.62 8.66
N ASP A 171 -16.49 -12.70 7.74
CA ASP A 171 -15.64 -12.44 6.56
C ASP A 171 -14.21 -11.99 6.96
N LEU A 172 -14.08 -11.20 8.02
CA LEU A 172 -12.79 -10.77 8.54
C LEU A 172 -12.02 -11.91 9.21
N ALA A 173 -12.69 -12.78 9.98
CA ALA A 173 -12.09 -13.99 10.52
C ALA A 173 -11.53 -14.87 9.38
N TYR A 174 -12.31 -15.05 8.31
CA TYR A 174 -11.92 -15.81 7.13
C TYR A 174 -10.73 -15.17 6.39
N LYS A 175 -10.74 -13.85 6.19
CA LYS A 175 -9.63 -13.12 5.56
C LYS A 175 -8.33 -13.19 6.37
N ARG A 176 -8.40 -13.15 7.70
CA ARG A 176 -7.23 -13.27 8.57
C ARG A 176 -6.65 -14.69 8.60
N GLN A 177 -7.48 -15.73 8.52
CA GLN A 177 -7.03 -17.12 8.36
C GLN A 177 -6.07 -17.26 7.15
N LEU A 178 -6.38 -16.57 6.04
CA LEU A 178 -5.57 -16.63 4.81
C LEU A 178 -4.28 -15.79 4.86
N GLY A 179 -4.20 -14.83 5.79
CA GLY A 179 -3.05 -13.93 5.93
C GLY A 179 -2.02 -14.35 6.98
N PHE A 180 -2.37 -15.28 7.87
CA PHE A 180 -1.54 -15.61 9.02
C PHE A 180 -0.46 -16.64 8.65
N ASN A 181 0.65 -16.15 8.10
CA ASN A 181 1.84 -16.96 7.84
C ASN A 181 2.92 -16.59 8.86
N MET A 182 3.18 -17.49 9.82
CA MET A 182 4.20 -17.32 10.87
C MET A 182 5.62 -17.39 10.29
N ASN A 183 5.99 -16.43 9.45
CA ASN A 183 7.37 -16.24 9.05
C ASN A 183 8.03 -15.29 10.05
N PHE A 184 8.47 -15.83 11.19
CA PHE A 184 9.41 -15.16 12.09
C PHE A 184 10.77 -15.02 11.39
N TYR A 185 10.83 -14.08 10.47
CA TYR A 185 11.98 -13.83 9.61
C TYR A 185 12.29 -12.35 9.65
N THR A 186 12.74 -11.88 10.81
CA THR A 186 13.18 -10.51 10.95
C THR A 186 14.62 -10.48 11.45
N PRO A 187 15.56 -9.97 10.63
CA PRO A 187 16.90 -9.58 11.07
C PRO A 187 16.88 -8.34 11.98
N THR A 188 15.71 -7.72 12.21
CA THR A 188 15.53 -6.39 12.80
C THR A 188 15.30 -6.43 14.31
N GLY A 189 16.24 -7.04 15.04
CA GLY A 189 16.37 -6.91 16.49
C GLY A 189 15.28 -7.56 17.35
N ASN A 190 15.59 -7.70 18.65
CA ASN A 190 14.72 -8.36 19.64
C ASN A 190 13.32 -7.73 19.73
N ASN A 191 13.21 -6.45 19.39
CA ASN A 191 11.98 -5.67 19.45
C ASN A 191 10.91 -6.20 18.49
N ALA A 192 11.27 -6.52 17.24
CA ALA A 192 10.33 -7.00 16.24
C ALA A 192 9.75 -8.37 16.63
N VAL A 193 10.60 -9.28 17.10
CA VAL A 193 10.20 -10.62 17.55
C VAL A 193 9.25 -10.55 18.74
N LEU A 194 9.52 -9.65 19.69
CA LEU A 194 8.63 -9.45 20.83
C LEU A 194 7.30 -8.81 20.42
N THR A 195 7.31 -7.85 19.49
CA THR A 195 6.08 -7.30 18.91
C THR A 195 5.24 -8.38 18.26
N ASP A 196 5.83 -9.25 17.44
CA ASP A 196 5.12 -10.35 16.79
C ASP A 196 4.54 -11.33 17.83
N TYR A 197 5.29 -11.62 18.90
CA TYR A 197 4.82 -12.48 19.99
C TYR A 197 3.61 -11.88 20.74
N TYR A 198 3.61 -10.58 21.04
CA TYR A 198 2.49 -9.94 21.71
C TYR A 198 1.30 -9.71 20.78
N HIS A 199 1.55 -9.46 19.50
CA HIS A 199 0.50 -9.41 18.48
C HIS A 199 -0.24 -10.75 18.39
N LEU A 200 0.48 -11.89 18.43
CA LEU A 200 -0.12 -13.22 18.54
C LEU A 200 -1.06 -13.36 19.74
N GLN A 201 -0.74 -12.76 20.90
CA GLN A 201 -1.64 -12.79 22.06
C GLN A 201 -2.89 -11.94 21.88
N LEU A 202 -2.77 -10.80 21.19
CA LEU A 202 -3.91 -9.96 20.83
C LEU A 202 -4.83 -10.69 19.84
N GLU A 203 -4.25 -11.37 18.85
CA GLU A 203 -4.99 -12.21 17.90
C GLU A 203 -5.70 -13.37 18.62
N LEU A 204 -5.05 -14.00 19.61
CA LEU A 204 -5.68 -15.04 20.42
C LEU A 204 -6.90 -14.49 21.17
N ALA A 205 -6.75 -13.34 21.83
CA ALA A 205 -7.85 -12.69 22.56
C ALA A 205 -9.02 -12.34 21.64
N TRP A 206 -8.72 -11.85 20.44
CA TRP A 206 -9.72 -11.54 19.43
C TRP A 206 -10.47 -12.80 18.96
N ALA A 207 -9.74 -13.84 18.56
CA ALA A 207 -10.34 -15.11 18.11
C ALA A 207 -11.16 -15.79 19.22
N GLN A 208 -10.73 -15.68 20.49
CA GLN A 208 -11.50 -16.18 21.64
C GLN A 208 -12.82 -15.43 21.78
N GLY A 209 -12.80 -14.10 21.63
CA GLY A 209 -14.02 -13.29 21.63
C GLY A 209 -14.96 -13.66 20.48
N LEU A 210 -14.43 -13.85 19.26
CA LEU A 210 -15.25 -14.30 18.12
C LEU A 210 -15.92 -15.65 18.40
N ARG A 211 -15.21 -16.60 19.02
CA ARG A 211 -15.79 -17.88 19.43
C ARG A 211 -16.92 -17.71 20.45
N GLU A 212 -16.82 -16.77 21.38
CA GLU A 212 -17.90 -16.50 22.34
C GLU A 212 -19.17 -15.98 21.65
N LEU A 213 -19.02 -15.20 20.57
CA LEU A 213 -20.14 -14.62 19.83
C LEU A 213 -20.77 -15.60 18.83
N PHE A 214 -19.95 -16.39 18.14
CA PHE A 214 -20.37 -17.24 17.02
C PHE A 214 -20.40 -18.74 17.33
N GLY A 215 -19.87 -19.14 18.49
CA GLY A 215 -19.71 -20.55 18.85
C GLY A 215 -18.54 -21.23 18.13
N GLU A 216 -18.60 -22.55 18.05
CA GLU A 216 -17.55 -23.42 17.50
C GLU A 216 -17.61 -23.49 15.96
N GLU A 217 -17.55 -22.34 15.28
CA GLU A 217 -17.42 -22.31 13.82
C GLU A 217 -16.03 -22.79 13.39
N GLU A 218 -15.96 -23.66 12.38
CA GLU A 218 -14.72 -24.31 11.92
C GLU A 218 -13.58 -23.32 11.64
N ALA A 219 -13.88 -22.20 10.95
CA ALA A 219 -12.88 -21.19 10.64
C ALA A 219 -12.30 -20.49 11.88
N ILE A 220 -13.12 -20.27 12.91
CA ILE A 220 -12.70 -19.65 14.17
C ILE A 220 -11.86 -20.65 14.99
N GLU A 221 -12.29 -21.91 15.06
CA GLU A 221 -11.55 -22.97 15.73
C GLU A 221 -10.20 -23.23 15.06
N ASP A 222 -10.13 -23.25 13.73
CA ASP A 222 -8.88 -23.36 12.98
C ASP A 222 -7.93 -22.19 13.30
N GLN A 223 -8.44 -20.96 13.33
CA GLN A 223 -7.65 -19.80 13.69
C GLN A 223 -7.12 -19.90 15.13
N LEU A 224 -7.97 -20.26 16.09
CA LEU A 224 -7.60 -20.47 17.49
C LEU A 224 -6.51 -21.54 17.63
N ASN A 225 -6.69 -22.69 16.98
CA ASN A 225 -5.74 -23.79 17.03
C ASN A 225 -4.38 -23.39 16.43
N ASN A 226 -4.38 -22.64 15.33
CA ASN A 226 -3.14 -22.16 14.70
C ASN A 226 -2.39 -21.14 15.58
N ILE A 227 -3.10 -20.16 16.15
CA ILE A 227 -2.51 -19.16 17.03
C ILE A 227 -1.98 -19.83 18.31
N GLN A 228 -2.78 -20.72 18.91
CA GLN A 228 -2.39 -21.45 20.12
C GLN A 228 -1.18 -22.35 19.87
N ALA A 229 -1.14 -23.08 18.75
CA ALA A 229 0.04 -23.87 18.37
C ALA A 229 1.30 -23.00 18.21
N GLY A 230 1.16 -21.80 17.64
CA GLY A 230 2.23 -20.82 17.57
C GLY A 230 2.71 -20.36 18.94
N LEU A 231 1.79 -19.97 19.82
CA LEU A 231 2.11 -19.55 21.19
C LEU A 231 2.70 -20.69 22.03
N ASP A 232 2.21 -21.92 21.89
CA ASP A 232 2.73 -23.11 22.59
C ASP A 232 4.15 -23.47 22.12
N PHE A 233 4.43 -23.27 20.84
CA PHE A 233 5.79 -23.41 20.29
C PHE A 233 6.72 -22.33 20.86
N LEU A 234 6.26 -21.08 20.94
CA LEU A 234 7.04 -19.95 21.43
C LEU A 234 7.20 -19.95 22.95
N LYS A 235 6.21 -20.45 23.70
CA LYS A 235 6.11 -20.57 25.18
C LYS A 235 6.15 -19.27 25.97
N SER A 236 7.09 -18.38 25.69
CA SER A 236 7.28 -17.11 26.37
C SER A 236 7.96 -16.09 25.43
N PRO A 237 7.87 -14.78 25.73
CA PRO A 237 8.56 -13.76 24.94
C PRO A 237 10.07 -14.01 24.88
N GLU A 238 10.69 -14.43 25.97
CA GLU A 238 12.14 -14.71 26.04
C GLU A 238 12.51 -15.93 25.19
N ASN A 239 11.65 -16.94 25.16
CA ASN A 239 11.89 -18.12 24.33
C ASN A 239 11.62 -17.85 22.85
N ALA A 240 10.69 -16.95 22.51
CA ALA A 240 10.51 -16.44 21.15
C ALA A 240 11.79 -15.76 20.62
N VAL A 241 12.41 -14.88 21.43
CA VAL A 241 13.69 -14.24 21.09
C VAL A 241 14.79 -15.28 20.88
N LYS A 242 14.92 -16.27 21.78
CA LYS A 242 15.93 -17.34 21.62
C LYS A 242 15.73 -18.16 20.35
N ILE A 243 14.48 -18.48 20.00
CA ILE A 243 14.16 -19.20 18.75
C ILE A 243 14.53 -18.34 17.55
N ALA A 244 14.22 -17.04 17.57
CA ALA A 244 14.57 -16.13 16.49
C ALA A 244 16.10 -15.97 16.34
N GLU A 245 16.84 -15.82 17.45
CA GLU A 245 18.30 -15.78 17.45
C GLU A 245 18.91 -17.06 16.88
N LYS A 246 18.39 -18.23 17.29
CA LYS A 246 18.80 -19.52 16.75
C LYS A 246 18.54 -19.61 15.25
N ASN A 247 17.34 -19.25 14.81
CA ASN A 247 16.96 -19.28 13.39
C ASN A 247 17.84 -18.32 12.57
N ALA A 248 18.08 -17.10 13.07
CA ALA A 248 18.97 -16.13 12.44
C ALA A 248 20.39 -16.68 12.31
N TYR A 249 20.93 -17.30 13.37
CA TYR A 249 22.24 -17.95 13.32
C TYR A 249 22.28 -19.08 12.28
N GLU A 250 21.27 -19.95 12.24
CA GLU A 250 21.17 -21.04 11.26
C GLU A 250 21.11 -20.50 9.81
N GLN A 251 20.47 -19.37 9.57
CA GLN A 251 20.46 -18.73 8.25
C GLN A 251 21.82 -18.12 7.89
N LYS A 252 22.46 -17.43 8.83
CA LYS A 252 23.84 -16.93 8.65
C LYS A 252 24.82 -18.06 8.37
N ALA A 253 24.63 -19.23 8.97
CA ALA A 253 25.44 -20.42 8.74
C ALA A 253 25.26 -21.03 7.33
N LYS A 254 24.07 -20.88 6.73
CA LYS A 254 23.77 -21.33 5.37
C LYS A 254 24.34 -20.40 4.29
N ALA A 255 24.53 -19.12 4.61
CA ALA A 255 25.13 -18.16 3.70
C ALA A 255 26.62 -18.50 3.47
N LYS A 256 26.94 -18.92 2.24
CA LYS A 256 28.30 -19.29 1.81
C LYS A 256 28.63 -18.64 0.47
N LEU A 257 29.92 -18.43 0.24
CA LEU A 257 30.48 -18.11 -1.06
C LEU A 257 30.33 -19.33 -1.98
N PHE A 258 29.88 -19.11 -3.21
CA PHE A 258 29.99 -20.13 -4.24
C PHE A 258 31.44 -20.26 -4.71
N PRO A 259 31.84 -21.44 -5.23
CA PRO A 259 33.16 -21.60 -5.83
C PRO A 259 33.43 -20.55 -6.92
N GLU A 260 34.67 -20.08 -6.99
CA GLU A 260 35.09 -19.22 -8.10
C GLU A 260 35.00 -20.02 -9.41
N ALA A 261 34.21 -19.52 -10.36
CA ALA A 261 33.99 -20.19 -11.64
C ALA A 261 34.85 -19.60 -12.77
N MET A 262 35.31 -18.36 -12.61
CA MET A 262 36.19 -17.68 -13.57
C MET A 262 37.20 -16.81 -12.81
N HIS A 263 38.48 -17.10 -13.02
CA HIS A 263 39.56 -16.26 -12.52
C HIS A 263 39.97 -15.21 -13.56
N ASN A 264 39.62 -13.94 -13.31
CA ASN A 264 39.99 -12.82 -14.16
C ASN A 264 40.43 -11.62 -13.30
N ALA A 265 41.73 -11.51 -13.03
CA ALA A 265 42.28 -10.49 -12.15
C ALA A 265 42.00 -9.05 -12.59
N ALA A 266 41.97 -8.78 -13.91
CA ALA A 266 41.65 -7.44 -14.42
C ALA A 266 40.19 -7.06 -14.15
N LEU A 267 39.25 -7.98 -14.42
CA LEU A 267 37.84 -7.78 -14.11
C LEU A 267 37.61 -7.57 -12.61
N LEU A 268 38.23 -8.40 -11.77
CA LEU A 268 38.11 -8.28 -10.30
C LEU A 268 38.68 -6.94 -9.78
N ALA A 269 39.78 -6.46 -10.38
CA ALA A 269 40.33 -5.14 -10.07
C ALA A 269 39.38 -4.01 -10.47
N ASP A 270 38.78 -4.09 -11.66
CA ASP A 270 37.80 -3.10 -12.15
C ASP A 270 36.56 -3.08 -11.26
N ILE A 271 36.03 -4.25 -10.87
CA ILE A 271 34.89 -4.36 -9.94
C ILE A 271 35.23 -3.75 -8.59
N ARG A 272 36.40 -4.07 -8.02
CA ARG A 272 36.83 -3.52 -6.73
C ARG A 272 36.97 -2.00 -6.80
N ALA A 273 37.55 -1.49 -7.88
CA ALA A 273 37.67 -0.06 -8.10
C ALA A 273 36.29 0.61 -8.22
N ASP A 274 35.33 -0.03 -8.89
CA ASP A 274 33.97 0.51 -9.02
C ASP A 274 33.20 0.51 -7.71
N LEU A 275 33.27 -0.58 -6.92
CA LEU A 275 32.70 -0.64 -5.57
C LEU A 275 33.17 0.57 -4.75
N GLN A 276 34.48 0.80 -4.69
CA GLN A 276 35.10 1.86 -3.88
C GLN A 276 34.79 3.30 -4.36
N LYS A 277 34.14 3.51 -5.50
CA LYS A 277 33.65 4.83 -5.92
C LYS A 277 32.36 5.24 -5.21
N SER A 278 31.53 4.29 -4.82
CA SER A 278 30.25 4.61 -4.18
C SER A 278 30.46 5.08 -2.74
N ALA A 279 29.55 5.93 -2.24
CA ALA A 279 29.57 6.36 -0.84
C ALA A 279 29.37 5.19 0.14
N TYR A 280 28.55 4.20 -0.23
CA TYR A 280 28.23 3.05 0.63
C TYR A 280 29.46 2.17 0.89
N TRP A 281 30.21 1.82 -0.15
CA TRP A 281 31.36 0.92 -0.05
C TRP A 281 32.66 1.60 0.41
N LYS A 282 32.66 2.93 0.52
CA LYS A 282 33.85 3.71 0.84
C LYS A 282 34.32 3.42 2.26
N GLY A 283 35.51 2.83 2.40
CA GLY A 283 36.09 2.47 3.69
C GLY A 283 35.64 1.10 4.22
N ILE A 284 34.76 0.39 3.50
CA ILE A 284 34.40 -0.99 3.81
C ILE A 284 35.50 -1.92 3.29
N THR A 285 35.98 -2.83 4.15
CA THR A 285 36.94 -3.87 3.78
C THR A 285 36.24 -4.98 3.00
N ILE A 286 36.68 -5.20 1.75
CA ILE A 286 36.24 -6.32 0.91
C ILE A 286 37.21 -7.48 1.12
N GLU A 287 36.76 -8.50 1.85
CA GLU A 287 37.56 -9.68 2.24
C GLU A 287 37.75 -10.63 1.05
N ASN A 288 36.66 -10.93 0.34
CA ASN A 288 36.67 -11.81 -0.82
C ASN A 288 35.89 -11.19 -1.97
N LEU A 289 36.35 -11.41 -3.20
CA LEU A 289 35.67 -10.98 -4.42
C LEU A 289 35.93 -12.03 -5.49
N ARG A 290 34.88 -12.62 -6.03
CA ARG A 290 34.97 -13.72 -7.01
C ARG A 290 33.83 -13.70 -8.00
N VAL A 291 34.08 -14.24 -9.19
CA VAL A 291 33.05 -14.46 -10.20
C VAL A 291 32.48 -15.86 -10.05
N THR A 292 31.15 -15.99 -9.93
CA THR A 292 30.48 -17.26 -9.64
C THR A 292 29.96 -17.98 -10.87
N ASN A 293 29.95 -17.31 -12.03
CA ASN A 293 29.57 -17.91 -13.31
C ASN A 293 30.77 -17.94 -14.27
N PRO A 294 31.00 -19.04 -15.00
CA PRO A 294 32.16 -19.18 -15.87
C PRO A 294 32.05 -18.35 -17.16
N ASN A 295 30.84 -17.90 -17.51
CA ASN A 295 30.54 -17.23 -18.77
C ASN A 295 29.81 -15.91 -18.56
N TRP A 296 30.08 -14.96 -19.45
CA TRP A 296 29.27 -13.75 -19.59
C TRP A 296 27.91 -14.09 -20.20
N GLN A 297 26.85 -13.58 -19.58
CA GLN A 297 25.51 -13.57 -20.18
C GLN A 297 25.40 -12.36 -21.09
N VAL A 298 25.17 -12.57 -22.38
CA VAL A 298 25.04 -11.49 -23.37
C VAL A 298 23.58 -11.18 -23.58
N SER A 299 23.19 -9.92 -23.34
CA SER A 299 21.86 -9.41 -23.64
C SER A 299 21.84 -8.79 -25.04
N ARG A 300 20.78 -9.09 -25.79
CA ARG A 300 20.58 -8.61 -27.15
C ARG A 300 19.22 -7.97 -27.28
N HIS A 301 19.11 -6.97 -28.15
CA HIS A 301 17.83 -6.40 -28.51
C HIS A 301 16.97 -7.47 -29.19
N PRO A 302 15.72 -7.69 -28.75
CA PRO A 302 14.91 -8.82 -29.21
C PRO A 302 14.57 -8.75 -30.71
N LEU A 303 14.45 -7.54 -31.28
CA LEU A 303 14.12 -7.35 -32.69
C LEU A 303 15.34 -7.34 -33.63
N SER A 304 16.39 -6.57 -33.32
CA SER A 304 17.55 -6.39 -34.22
C SER A 304 18.67 -7.39 -33.97
N GLY A 305 18.65 -8.13 -32.85
CA GLY A 305 19.75 -9.02 -32.44
C GLY A 305 21.02 -8.29 -32.01
N ALA A 306 21.01 -6.94 -32.02
CA ALA A 306 22.14 -6.11 -31.61
C ALA A 306 22.50 -6.40 -30.15
N ILE A 307 23.81 -6.52 -29.87
CA ILE A 307 24.29 -6.70 -28.50
C ILE A 307 24.07 -5.38 -27.75
N LEU A 308 23.45 -5.47 -26.57
CA LEU A 308 23.21 -4.32 -25.71
C LEU A 308 24.25 -4.24 -24.60
N TYR A 309 24.41 -5.34 -23.87
CA TYR A 309 25.36 -5.44 -22.77
C TYR A 309 25.71 -6.90 -22.52
N ARG A 310 26.72 -7.13 -21.70
CA ARG A 310 26.99 -8.42 -21.08
C ARG A 310 27.05 -8.28 -19.56
N LYS A 311 26.64 -9.31 -18.84
CA LYS A 311 26.72 -9.35 -17.38
C LYS A 311 27.28 -10.67 -16.88
N VAL A 312 27.94 -10.63 -15.73
CA VAL A 312 28.41 -11.82 -15.03
C VAL A 312 28.11 -11.70 -13.54
N GLN A 313 27.78 -12.81 -12.91
CA GLN A 313 27.44 -12.84 -11.49
C GLN A 313 28.70 -12.84 -10.65
N VAL A 314 28.71 -11.99 -9.64
CA VAL A 314 29.84 -11.73 -8.76
C VAL A 314 29.36 -11.83 -7.33
N GLN A 315 30.22 -12.35 -6.46
CA GLN A 315 30.02 -12.32 -5.03
C GLN A 315 31.19 -11.61 -4.37
N CYS A 316 30.89 -10.80 -3.36
CA CYS A 316 31.90 -10.29 -2.45
C CYS A 316 31.48 -10.46 -1.00
N THR A 317 32.47 -10.55 -0.11
CA THR A 317 32.24 -10.53 1.33
C THR A 317 32.87 -9.30 1.94
N THR A 318 32.17 -8.71 2.90
CA THR A 318 32.64 -7.59 3.70
C THR A 318 32.66 -7.96 5.17
N SER A 319 33.48 -7.24 5.92
CA SER A 319 33.53 -7.30 7.38
C SER A 319 33.54 -5.88 7.93
N GLU A 320 32.52 -5.55 8.72
CA GLU A 320 32.40 -4.26 9.40
C GLU A 320 31.87 -4.47 10.81
N ASN A 321 32.58 -3.95 11.82
CA ASN A 321 32.20 -4.05 13.24
C ASN A 321 31.87 -5.48 13.72
N GLY A 322 32.54 -6.49 13.17
CA GLY A 322 32.32 -7.91 13.52
C GLY A 322 31.11 -8.54 12.84
N ILE A 323 30.44 -7.82 11.93
CA ILE A 323 29.37 -8.33 11.08
C ILE A 323 29.95 -8.64 9.71
N CYS A 324 29.74 -9.87 9.24
CA CYS A 324 30.16 -10.29 7.92
C CYS A 324 28.96 -10.42 6.98
N THR A 325 29.06 -9.82 5.80
CA THR A 325 27.97 -9.78 4.82
C THR A 325 28.42 -10.36 3.51
N LEU A 326 27.62 -11.28 2.95
CA LEU A 326 27.73 -11.70 1.57
C LEU A 326 26.91 -10.75 0.71
N HIS A 327 27.54 -10.22 -0.33
CA HIS A 327 26.88 -9.43 -1.35
C HIS A 327 26.92 -10.18 -2.68
N GLU A 328 25.78 -10.25 -3.34
CA GLU A 328 25.61 -10.90 -4.63
C GLU A 328 25.12 -9.86 -5.63
N PHE A 329 25.83 -9.70 -6.73
CA PHE A 329 25.49 -8.70 -7.73
C PHE A 329 25.93 -9.10 -9.14
N TYR A 330 25.51 -8.31 -10.12
CA TYR A 330 25.98 -8.44 -11.50
C TYR A 330 26.97 -7.35 -11.85
N ALA A 331 28.16 -7.75 -12.29
CA ALA A 331 29.07 -6.89 -13.02
C ALA A 331 28.58 -6.79 -14.48
N THR A 332 28.33 -5.57 -14.96
CA THR A 332 27.76 -5.31 -16.29
C THR A 332 28.68 -4.44 -17.12
N GLU A 333 28.79 -4.76 -18.41
CA GLU A 333 29.47 -3.94 -19.41
C GLU A 333 28.54 -3.69 -20.59
N GLU A 334 28.32 -2.43 -20.94
CA GLU A 334 27.54 -2.02 -22.10
C GLU A 334 28.34 -2.15 -23.39
N TYR A 335 27.66 -2.47 -24.49
CA TYR A 335 28.27 -2.58 -25.80
C TYR A 335 27.89 -1.39 -26.67
N ASN A 336 28.89 -0.67 -27.18
CA ASN A 336 28.67 0.52 -28.02
C ASN A 336 28.68 0.23 -29.54
N GLY A 337 28.70 -1.05 -29.93
CA GLY A 337 28.82 -1.48 -31.33
C GLY A 337 30.23 -1.84 -31.77
N THR A 338 31.27 -1.49 -31.00
CA THR A 338 32.67 -1.85 -31.30
C THR A 338 33.36 -2.50 -30.11
N SER A 339 33.16 -1.99 -28.90
CA SER A 339 33.80 -2.47 -27.69
C SER A 339 32.83 -2.49 -26.51
N TYR A 340 33.21 -3.22 -25.47
CA TYR A 340 32.52 -3.16 -24.17
C TYR A 340 33.03 -1.96 -23.35
N SER A 341 32.14 -1.38 -22.54
CA SER A 341 32.43 -0.31 -21.60
C SER A 341 33.26 -0.82 -20.42
N LYS A 342 33.63 0.11 -19.51
CA LYS A 342 34.05 -0.30 -18.16
C LYS A 342 32.91 -1.00 -17.44
N CYS A 343 33.26 -1.89 -16.53
CA CYS A 343 32.31 -2.56 -15.65
C CYS A 343 31.63 -1.54 -14.73
N PHE A 344 30.31 -1.70 -14.57
CA PHE A 344 29.52 -1.07 -13.51
C PHE A 344 28.65 -2.12 -12.83
N LEU A 345 28.19 -1.82 -11.63
CA LEU A 345 27.44 -2.75 -10.80
C LEU A 345 25.93 -2.57 -10.97
N GLY A 346 25.24 -3.67 -11.26
CA GLY A 346 23.78 -3.76 -11.23
C GLY A 346 23.27 -4.44 -9.96
N TYR A 347 21.96 -4.76 -9.94
CA TYR A 347 21.20 -5.49 -8.89
C TYR A 347 22.03 -6.08 -7.74
N HIS A 348 21.73 -5.68 -6.52
CA HIS A 348 22.45 -6.04 -5.31
C HIS A 348 21.51 -6.77 -4.34
N ASN A 349 21.89 -8.00 -3.98
CA ASN A 349 21.31 -8.72 -2.86
C ASN A 349 22.38 -8.84 -1.77
N GLN A 350 21.96 -8.78 -0.51
CA GLN A 350 22.88 -8.95 0.61
C GLN A 350 22.29 -9.84 1.68
N ARG A 351 23.14 -10.62 2.32
CA ARG A 351 22.77 -11.47 3.45
C ARG A 351 23.91 -11.53 4.45
N GLU A 352 23.59 -11.40 5.73
CA GLU A 352 24.56 -11.66 6.79
C GLU A 352 24.99 -13.13 6.76
N MET A 353 26.25 -13.35 7.12
CA MET A 353 26.86 -14.67 7.17
C MET A 353 27.78 -14.78 8.40
N LEU A 354 28.13 -16.01 8.77
CA LEU A 354 29.19 -16.21 9.77
C LEU A 354 30.54 -15.73 9.21
N CYS A 355 31.33 -15.01 10.01
CA CYS A 355 32.62 -14.48 9.56
C CYS A 355 33.63 -15.57 9.17
N GLU A 356 33.53 -16.76 9.77
CA GLU A 356 34.32 -17.93 9.35
C GLU A 356 34.04 -18.35 7.89
N ASN A 357 32.83 -18.09 7.38
CA ASN A 357 32.47 -18.35 5.98
C ASN A 357 32.96 -17.22 5.05
N ALA A 358 33.26 -16.03 5.58
CA ALA A 358 33.57 -14.84 4.77
C ALA A 358 34.99 -14.85 4.20
N ALA A 359 35.92 -15.48 4.92
CA ALA A 359 37.34 -15.56 4.56
C ALA A 359 37.74 -16.86 3.83
N VAL A 360 36.79 -17.76 3.57
CA VAL A 360 37.06 -19.03 2.86
C VAL A 360 37.53 -18.72 1.44
N LYS A 361 38.76 -19.13 1.11
CA LYS A 361 39.36 -18.96 -0.21
C LYS A 361 38.72 -19.90 -1.22
#